data_AF-A0A846D9S8-F1
#
_entry.id   AF-A0A846D9S8-F1
#
_cell.length_a   1.000
_cell.length_b   1.000
_cell.length_c   1.000
_cell.angle_alpha   90.00
_cell.angle_beta   90.00
_cell.angle_gamma   90.00
#
_symmetry.space_group_name_H-M   'P 1'
#
loop_
_entity.id
_entity.type
_entity.pdbx_description
1 polymer ?
#
loop_
_entity_poly.entity_id
_entity_poly.type
_entity_poly.pdbx_seq_one_letter_code
_entity_poly.pdbx_strand_id
1 'polypeptide(L)'
;MPLDQLVPKFLKKSLFQLGEVPVSIFTILQLIFLFLIAKFIIQDFKKFLNYKLLNKLVNDPNKREFLSKIISYAILIVLVYIIYFIGGLDLIKLTIFEVGNTKVSIKLIIQLVLSLMIVIFLASTLKNFLKQELLPQMGIDEANRAVIATIISYAFGILGIVIVLNNHFELGSLAVIAGGLGVGIGFGLQDITKNFISGVTLLLERTIRVGDFIEFD
;
A
#
# COMPACT_ATOMS: atom_id res chain seq x y z
N MET A 1 -40.61 -22.81 11.51
CA MET A 1 -40.01 -23.35 10.28
C MET A 1 -38.69 -22.61 10.04
N PRO A 2 -37.55 -23.30 9.94
CA PRO A 2 -36.25 -22.64 9.82
C PRO A 2 -36.14 -21.94 8.44
N LEU A 3 -35.65 -20.70 8.43
CA LEU A 3 -35.66 -19.77 7.28
C LEU A 3 -34.91 -20.34 6.05
N ASP A 4 -34.00 -21.26 6.31
CA ASP A 4 -33.19 -22.04 5.39
C ASP A 4 -33.98 -23.00 4.49
N GLN A 5 -35.23 -23.34 4.85
CA GLN A 5 -36.14 -24.15 4.01
C GLN A 5 -37.04 -23.31 3.08
N LEU A 6 -37.11 -21.98 3.26
CA LEU A 6 -37.94 -21.10 2.43
C LEU A 6 -37.29 -20.72 1.10
N VAL A 7 -35.96 -20.81 0.98
CA VAL A 7 -35.23 -20.42 -0.23
C VAL A 7 -35.14 -21.62 -1.17
N PRO A 8 -35.70 -21.54 -2.40
CA PRO A 8 -35.63 -22.61 -3.38
C PRO A 8 -34.22 -23.15 -3.62
N LYS A 9 -34.07 -24.47 -3.65
CA LYS A 9 -32.75 -25.14 -3.80
C LYS A 9 -31.96 -24.69 -5.04
N PHE A 10 -32.63 -24.28 -6.12
CA PHE A 10 -31.98 -23.77 -7.31
C PHE A 10 -31.29 -22.41 -7.09
N LEU A 11 -31.77 -21.58 -6.16
CA LEU A 11 -31.15 -20.29 -5.84
C LEU A 11 -29.85 -20.45 -5.06
N LYS A 12 -29.71 -21.53 -4.29
CA LYS A 12 -28.50 -21.89 -3.56
C LYS A 12 -27.47 -22.65 -4.40
N LYS A 13 -27.83 -23.04 -5.64
CA LYS A 13 -26.91 -23.69 -6.55
C LYS A 13 -25.84 -22.67 -6.96
N SER A 14 -24.57 -23.03 -6.77
CA SER A 14 -23.44 -22.21 -7.24
C SER A 14 -23.49 -22.16 -8.76
N LEU A 15 -23.57 -20.94 -9.30
CA LEU A 15 -23.48 -20.67 -10.74
C LEU A 15 -22.03 -20.70 -11.21
N PHE A 16 -21.15 -20.14 -10.38
CA PHE A 16 -19.73 -20.05 -10.62
C PHE A 16 -18.99 -19.95 -9.28
N GLN A 17 -17.72 -20.34 -9.23
CA GLN A 17 -16.89 -20.25 -8.03
C GLN A 17 -15.90 -19.09 -8.21
N LEU A 18 -16.04 -18.02 -7.41
CA LEU A 18 -15.01 -16.97 -7.35
C LEU A 18 -14.01 -17.37 -6.25
N GLY A 19 -12.92 -18.01 -6.65
CA GLY A 19 -11.96 -18.60 -5.71
C GLY A 19 -12.61 -19.73 -4.91
N GLU A 20 -12.68 -19.61 -3.58
CA GLU A 20 -13.31 -20.59 -2.69
C GLU A 20 -14.77 -20.26 -2.36
N VAL A 21 -15.28 -19.12 -2.84
CA VAL A 21 -16.64 -18.66 -2.53
C VAL A 21 -17.59 -19.10 -3.66
N PRO A 22 -18.55 -19.99 -3.38
CA PRO A 22 -19.57 -20.34 -4.35
C PRO A 22 -20.50 -19.13 -4.57
N VAL A 23 -20.43 -18.53 -5.75
CA VAL A 23 -21.36 -17.46 -6.15
C VAL A 23 -22.64 -18.15 -6.63
N SER A 24 -23.69 -18.01 -5.84
CA SER A 24 -25.02 -18.53 -6.14
C SER A 24 -25.92 -17.41 -6.68
N ILE A 25 -27.01 -17.78 -7.37
CA ILE A 25 -28.05 -16.80 -7.79
C ILE A 25 -28.53 -16.01 -6.57
N PHE A 26 -28.66 -16.68 -5.42
CA PHE A 26 -29.03 -16.05 -4.16
C PHE A 26 -28.05 -14.94 -3.75
N THR A 27 -26.74 -15.17 -3.87
CA THR A 27 -25.71 -14.17 -3.56
C THR A 27 -25.80 -12.94 -4.48
N ILE A 28 -26.02 -13.16 -5.77
CA ILE A 28 -26.17 -12.09 -6.76
C ILE A 28 -27.45 -11.29 -6.48
N LEU A 29 -28.56 -11.98 -6.23
CA LEU A 29 -29.84 -11.35 -5.91
C LEU A 29 -29.74 -10.52 -4.63
N GLN A 30 -29.02 -11.03 -3.61
CA GLN A 30 -28.76 -10.32 -2.37
C GLN A 30 -27.93 -9.05 -2.62
N LEU A 31 -26.87 -9.10 -3.43
CA LEU A 31 -26.07 -7.92 -3.79
C LEU A 31 -26.87 -6.87 -4.56
N ILE A 32 -27.72 -7.29 -5.49
CA ILE A 32 -28.60 -6.39 -6.25
C ILE A 32 -29.62 -5.74 -5.32
N PHE A 33 -30.30 -6.54 -4.48
CA PHE A 33 -31.29 -6.06 -3.51
C PHE A 33 -30.67 -5.05 -2.53
N LEU A 34 -29.46 -5.34 -2.06
CA LEU A 34 -28.67 -4.48 -1.19
C LEU A 34 -28.32 -3.14 -1.85
N PHE A 35 -27.84 -3.17 -3.10
CA PHE A 35 -27.53 -1.97 -3.86
C PHE A 35 -28.77 -1.09 -4.05
N LEU A 36 -29.93 -1.71 -4.32
CA LEU A 36 -31.21 -1.00 -4.43
C LEU A 36 -31.63 -0.36 -3.10
N ILE A 37 -31.53 -1.08 -1.97
CA ILE A 37 -31.83 -0.53 -0.64
C ILE A 37 -30.90 0.63 -0.30
N ALA A 38 -29.59 0.49 -0.53
CA ALA A 38 -28.62 1.56 -0.26
C ALA A 38 -28.95 2.81 -1.08
N LYS A 39 -29.26 2.64 -2.36
CA LYS A 39 -29.67 3.75 -3.25
C LYS A 39 -30.96 4.43 -2.76
N PHE A 40 -31.95 3.64 -2.35
CA PHE A 40 -33.22 4.11 -1.82
C PHE A 40 -33.04 4.93 -0.53
N ILE A 41 -32.30 4.39 0.44
CA ILE A 41 -32.00 5.07 1.72
C ILE A 41 -31.26 6.38 1.48
N ILE A 42 -30.23 6.40 0.62
CA ILE A 42 -29.47 7.62 0.31
C ILE A 42 -30.38 8.68 -0.33
N GLN A 43 -31.26 8.27 -1.24
CA GLN A 43 -32.17 9.18 -1.91
C GLN A 43 -33.16 9.83 -0.93
N ASP A 44 -33.77 9.06 -0.05
CA ASP A 44 -34.74 9.55 0.92
C ASP A 44 -34.09 10.36 2.04
N PHE A 45 -32.91 9.92 2.50
CA PHE A 45 -32.15 10.64 3.51
C PHE A 45 -31.63 11.98 2.99
N LYS A 46 -31.16 12.06 1.74
CA LYS A 46 -30.73 13.32 1.13
C LYS A 46 -31.88 14.32 1.05
N LYS A 47 -33.08 13.87 0.69
CA LYS A 47 -34.29 14.70 0.71
C LYS A 47 -34.61 15.18 2.13
N PHE A 48 -34.58 14.29 3.12
CA PHE A 48 -34.84 14.63 4.52
C PHE A 48 -33.85 15.66 5.08
N LEU A 49 -32.55 15.42 4.87
CA LEU A 49 -31.47 16.27 5.37
C LEU A 49 -31.53 17.68 4.77
N ASN A 50 -31.78 17.77 3.47
CA ASN A 50 -31.85 19.04 2.76
C ASN A 50 -33.16 19.80 3.05
N TYR A 51 -34.29 19.09 3.16
CA TYR A 51 -35.60 19.69 3.41
C TYR A 51 -35.80 20.16 4.87
N LYS A 52 -35.21 19.45 5.86
CA LYS A 52 -35.53 19.67 7.29
C LYS A 52 -34.38 20.22 8.15
N LEU A 53 -33.13 19.81 7.90
CA LEU A 53 -31.99 20.09 8.79
C LEU A 53 -31.07 21.18 8.24
N LEU A 54 -30.57 21.01 7.02
CA LEU A 54 -29.57 21.95 6.49
C LEU A 54 -30.17 23.32 6.13
N ASN A 55 -31.45 23.38 5.73
CA ASN A 55 -32.16 24.65 5.50
C ASN A 55 -32.35 25.49 6.77
N LYS A 56 -32.31 24.89 7.96
CA LYS A 56 -32.43 25.60 9.24
C LYS A 56 -31.08 25.95 9.87
N LEU A 57 -30.04 25.19 9.56
CA LEU A 57 -28.72 25.31 10.19
C LEU A 57 -27.71 26.11 9.35
N VAL A 58 -27.89 26.17 8.02
CA VAL A 58 -26.93 26.81 7.11
C VAL A 58 -27.68 27.60 6.04
N ASN A 59 -27.64 28.92 6.15
CA ASN A 59 -28.29 29.85 5.19
C ASN A 59 -27.56 29.94 3.84
N ASP A 60 -26.27 29.61 3.79
CA ASP A 60 -25.49 29.68 2.55
C ASP A 60 -25.75 28.43 1.66
N PRO A 61 -26.29 28.62 0.43
CA PRO A 61 -26.65 27.51 -0.46
C PRO A 61 -25.46 26.65 -0.87
N ASN A 62 -24.26 27.23 -1.01
CA ASN A 62 -23.05 26.51 -1.43
C ASN A 62 -22.53 25.61 -0.30
N LYS A 63 -22.51 26.15 0.93
CA LYS A 63 -22.09 25.40 2.13
C LYS A 63 -23.06 24.27 2.45
N ARG A 64 -24.37 24.45 2.20
CA ARG A 64 -25.39 23.41 2.33
C ARG A 64 -25.16 22.24 1.37
N GLU A 65 -24.87 22.52 0.10
CA GLU A 65 -24.63 21.47 -0.89
C GLU A 65 -23.38 20.65 -0.55
N PHE A 66 -22.32 21.33 -0.11
CA PHE A 66 -21.08 20.68 0.34
C PHE A 66 -21.30 19.78 1.56
N LEU A 67 -22.02 20.26 2.58
CA LEU A 67 -22.35 19.48 3.77
C LEU A 67 -23.26 18.29 3.45
N SER A 68 -24.23 18.46 2.55
CA SER A 68 -25.09 17.36 2.06
C SER A 68 -24.26 16.26 1.38
N LYS A 69 -23.26 16.64 0.57
CA LYS A 69 -22.34 15.69 -0.08
C LYS A 69 -21.52 14.93 0.96
N ILE A 70 -20.89 15.62 1.92
CA ILE A 70 -20.10 14.98 3.00
C ILE A 70 -20.95 14.00 3.80
N ILE A 71 -22.14 14.42 4.24
CA ILE A 71 -23.03 13.59 5.04
C ILE A 71 -23.53 12.38 4.22
N SER A 72 -23.77 12.53 2.92
CA SER A 72 -24.16 11.43 2.04
C SER A 72 -23.04 10.38 1.90
N TYR A 73 -21.79 10.80 1.75
CA TYR A 73 -20.64 9.89 1.69
C TYR A 73 -20.39 9.18 3.03
N ALA A 74 -20.50 9.88 4.15
CA ALA A 74 -20.36 9.30 5.48
C ALA A 74 -21.41 8.20 5.74
N ILE A 75 -22.66 8.43 5.32
CA ILE A 75 -23.73 7.44 5.44
C ILE A 75 -23.50 6.25 4.55
N LEU A 76 -23.01 6.45 3.31
CA LEU A 76 -22.66 5.35 2.42
C LEU A 76 -21.58 4.44 3.03
N ILE A 77 -20.55 5.02 3.66
CA ILE A 77 -19.50 4.26 4.36
C ILE A 77 -20.09 3.45 5.54
N VAL A 78 -20.95 4.07 6.35
CA VAL A 78 -21.61 3.39 7.49
C VAL A 78 -22.55 2.29 7.03
N LEU A 79 -23.29 2.51 5.94
CA LEU A 79 -24.19 1.50 5.36
C LEU A 79 -23.38 0.30 4.84
N VAL A 80 -22.30 0.54 4.09
CA VAL A 80 -21.38 -0.53 3.63
C VAL A 80 -20.79 -1.32 4.80
N TYR A 81 -20.45 -0.65 5.90
CA TYR A 81 -19.94 -1.29 7.12
C TYR A 81 -21.01 -2.14 7.82
N ILE A 82 -22.24 -1.62 7.99
CA ILE A 82 -23.37 -2.36 8.59
C ILE A 82 -23.72 -3.58 7.73
N ILE A 83 -23.65 -3.44 6.41
CA ILE A 83 -23.87 -4.52 5.45
C ILE A 83 -22.82 -5.61 5.57
N TYR A 84 -21.54 -5.23 5.68
CA TYR A 84 -20.44 -6.16 5.94
C TYR A 84 -20.67 -6.94 7.24
N PHE A 85 -21.13 -6.25 8.29
CA PHE A 85 -21.39 -6.83 9.60
C PHE A 85 -22.62 -7.76 9.64
N ILE A 86 -23.73 -7.38 9.00
CA ILE A 86 -25.00 -8.16 9.00
C ILE A 86 -24.96 -9.29 7.97
N GLY A 87 -24.32 -9.08 6.83
CA GLY A 87 -24.36 -10.00 5.69
C GLY A 87 -23.65 -11.32 5.93
N GLY A 88 -22.76 -11.43 6.93
CA GLY A 88 -21.95 -12.63 7.17
C GLY A 88 -21.08 -13.04 5.98
N LEU A 89 -20.98 -12.17 4.98
CA LEU A 89 -20.15 -12.35 3.79
C LEU A 89 -18.72 -12.05 4.23
N ASP A 90 -17.88 -13.07 4.31
CA ASP A 90 -16.42 -12.93 4.40
C ASP A 90 -15.90 -12.35 3.07
N LEU A 91 -16.29 -11.11 2.73
CA LEU A 91 -15.82 -10.37 1.55
C LEU A 91 -14.29 -10.27 1.54
N ILE A 92 -13.68 -10.36 2.72
CA ILE A 92 -12.23 -10.42 2.93
C ILE A 92 -11.60 -11.66 2.24
N LYS A 93 -12.30 -12.80 2.16
CA LYS A 93 -11.81 -14.03 1.51
C LYS A 93 -12.15 -14.11 0.02
N LEU A 94 -12.90 -13.15 -0.51
CA LEU A 94 -13.31 -13.15 -1.90
C LEU A 94 -12.07 -12.92 -2.77
N THR A 95 -11.68 -13.94 -3.53
CA THR A 95 -10.62 -13.86 -4.53
C THR A 95 -11.14 -13.04 -5.70
N ILE A 96 -10.50 -11.90 -5.97
CA ILE A 96 -10.92 -10.96 -7.03
C ILE A 96 -10.30 -11.37 -8.36
N PHE A 97 -9.02 -11.77 -8.36
CA PHE A 97 -8.27 -12.22 -9.53
C PHE A 97 -7.07 -13.08 -9.12
N GLU A 98 -6.50 -13.84 -10.07
CA GLU A 98 -5.29 -14.64 -9.87
C GLU A 98 -4.13 -14.01 -10.65
N VAL A 99 -2.97 -13.86 -10.01
CA VAL A 99 -1.72 -13.41 -10.66
C VAL A 99 -0.68 -14.50 -10.49
N GLY A 100 -0.32 -15.16 -11.60
CA GLY A 100 0.53 -16.36 -11.53
C GLY A 100 -0.17 -17.46 -10.71
N ASN A 101 0.48 -17.91 -9.63
CA ASN A 101 -0.08 -18.88 -8.68
C ASN A 101 -0.74 -18.25 -7.46
N THR A 102 -0.75 -16.91 -7.33
CA THR A 102 -1.28 -16.26 -6.13
C THR A 102 -2.70 -15.73 -6.32
N LYS A 103 -3.60 -16.22 -5.46
CA LYS A 103 -4.99 -15.76 -5.37
C LYS A 103 -5.05 -14.38 -4.71
N VAL A 104 -5.33 -13.35 -5.48
CA VAL A 104 -5.44 -11.98 -4.97
C VAL A 104 -6.83 -11.78 -4.39
N SER A 105 -6.90 -11.73 -3.06
CA SER A 105 -8.10 -11.44 -2.28
C SER A 105 -8.10 -10.01 -1.75
N ILE A 106 -9.27 -9.50 -1.36
CA ILE A 106 -9.41 -8.20 -0.69
C ILE A 106 -8.53 -8.14 0.57
N LYS A 107 -8.41 -9.26 1.31
CA LYS A 107 -7.47 -9.39 2.44
C LYS A 107 -6.04 -9.09 2.03
N LEU A 108 -5.57 -9.71 0.95
CA LEU A 108 -4.20 -9.58 0.46
C LEU A 108 -3.93 -8.12 0.07
N ILE A 109 -4.86 -7.47 -0.63
CA ILE A 109 -4.75 -6.05 -1.00
C ILE A 109 -4.62 -5.17 0.25
N ILE A 110 -5.48 -5.37 1.26
CA ILE A 110 -5.42 -4.60 2.51
C ILE A 110 -4.08 -4.84 3.23
N GLN A 111 -3.66 -6.10 3.37
CA GLN A 111 -2.41 -6.47 4.03
C GLN A 111 -1.19 -5.90 3.29
N LEU A 112 -1.22 -5.89 1.96
CA LEU A 112 -0.18 -5.31 1.11
C LEU A 112 -0.12 -3.79 1.29
N VAL A 113 -1.27 -3.09 1.24
CA VAL A 113 -1.32 -1.64 1.44
C VAL A 113 -0.84 -1.26 2.84
N LEU A 114 -1.31 -1.96 3.88
CA LEU A 114 -0.89 -1.71 5.26
C LEU A 114 0.61 -1.94 5.46
N SER A 115 1.14 -3.05 4.94
CA SER A 115 2.58 -3.35 5.06
C SER A 115 3.44 -2.33 4.31
N LEU A 116 3.04 -1.90 3.11
CA LEU A 116 3.72 -0.82 2.39
C LEU A 116 3.68 0.51 3.14
N MET A 117 2.53 0.87 3.75
CA MET A 117 2.43 2.06 4.59
C MET A 117 3.39 1.99 5.78
N ILE A 118 3.51 0.83 6.43
CA ILE A 118 4.44 0.62 7.55
C ILE A 118 5.89 0.79 7.06
N VAL A 119 6.26 0.21 5.93
CA VAL A 119 7.62 0.34 5.38
C VAL A 119 7.96 1.80 5.08
N ILE A 120 7.05 2.53 4.41
CA ILE A 120 7.25 3.97 4.09
C ILE A 120 7.38 4.79 5.38
N PHE A 121 6.53 4.51 6.37
CA PHE A 121 6.58 5.17 7.67
C PHE A 121 7.93 4.92 8.37
N LEU A 122 8.38 3.66 8.44
CA LEU A 122 9.66 3.29 9.04
C LEU A 122 10.84 3.94 8.30
N ALA A 123 10.83 3.94 6.96
CA ALA A 123 11.87 4.57 6.16
C ALA A 123 11.94 6.08 6.39
N SER A 124 10.79 6.77 6.51
CA SER A 124 10.72 8.19 6.82
C SER A 124 11.21 8.50 8.24
N THR A 125 10.81 7.68 9.22
CA THR A 125 11.28 7.81 10.60
C THR A 125 12.78 7.59 10.70
N LEU A 126 13.31 6.57 10.03
CA LEU A 126 14.74 6.30 9.93
C LEU A 126 15.48 7.48 9.30
N LYS A 127 14.95 8.07 8.23
CA LYS A 127 15.55 9.26 7.60
C LYS A 127 15.68 10.42 8.58
N ASN A 128 14.61 10.71 9.32
CA ASN A 128 14.59 11.80 10.29
C ASN A 128 15.54 11.52 11.45
N PHE A 129 15.55 10.30 11.98
CA PHE A 129 16.47 9.86 13.02
C PHE A 129 17.94 9.98 12.60
N LEU A 130 18.28 9.51 11.39
CA LEU A 130 19.63 9.64 10.84
C LEU A 130 20.04 11.11 10.72
N LYS A 131 19.16 11.96 10.16
CA LYS A 131 19.46 13.38 9.92
C LYS A 131 19.60 14.19 11.21
N GLN A 132 18.74 13.94 12.21
CA GLN A 132 18.60 14.78 13.40
C GLN A 132 19.39 14.26 14.61
N GLU A 133 19.61 12.95 14.72
CA GLU A 133 20.23 12.36 15.89
C GLU A 133 21.58 11.71 15.58
N LEU A 134 21.63 10.75 14.65
CA LEU A 134 22.83 9.94 14.44
C LEU A 134 23.96 10.69 13.72
N LEU A 135 23.69 11.23 12.52
CA LEU A 135 24.72 11.85 11.67
C LEU A 135 25.31 13.14 12.27
N PRO A 136 24.56 13.97 13.04
CA PRO A 136 25.14 15.08 13.78
C PRO A 136 26.17 14.66 14.83
N GLN A 137 25.93 13.55 15.55
CA GLN A 137 26.86 13.03 16.55
C GLN A 137 28.16 12.51 15.93
N MET A 138 28.14 12.14 14.64
CA MET A 138 29.32 11.71 13.88
C MET A 138 30.12 12.87 13.26
N GLY A 139 29.73 14.13 13.51
CA GLY A 139 30.44 15.31 13.00
C GLY A 139 30.28 15.55 11.49
N ILE A 140 29.27 14.94 10.84
CA ILE A 140 29.01 15.09 9.40
C ILE A 140 28.39 16.47 9.12
N ASP A 141 28.75 17.14 8.03
CA ASP A 141 28.17 18.44 7.64
C ASP A 141 26.70 18.36 7.22
N GLU A 142 25.93 19.42 7.44
CA GLU A 142 24.47 19.44 7.20
C GLU A 142 24.07 19.05 5.77
N ALA A 143 24.82 19.51 4.76
CA ALA A 143 24.60 19.15 3.36
C ALA A 143 24.77 17.64 3.13
N ASN A 144 25.82 17.04 3.71
CA ASN A 144 26.11 15.61 3.59
C ASN A 144 25.12 14.76 4.40
N ARG A 145 24.62 15.25 5.55
CA ARG A 145 23.60 14.56 6.36
C ARG A 145 22.34 14.28 5.55
N ALA A 146 21.87 15.27 4.79
CA ALA A 146 20.64 15.14 4.00
C ALA A 146 20.79 14.08 2.90
N VAL A 147 21.95 14.05 2.23
CA VAL A 147 22.24 13.07 1.16
C VAL A 147 22.37 11.67 1.74
N ILE A 148 23.20 11.48 2.78
CA ILE A 148 23.45 10.18 3.41
C ILE A 148 22.15 9.61 3.99
N ALA A 149 21.39 10.39 4.76
CA ALA A 149 20.13 9.95 5.33
C ALA A 149 19.10 9.56 4.26
N THR A 150 19.09 10.26 3.12
CA THR A 150 18.19 9.94 2.00
C THR A 150 18.59 8.63 1.32
N ILE A 151 19.88 8.43 1.04
CA ILE A 151 20.39 7.20 0.42
C ILE A 151 20.09 5.99 1.31
N ILE A 152 20.39 6.06 2.60
CA ILE A 152 20.15 4.97 3.55
C ILE A 152 18.64 4.67 3.67
N SER A 153 17.81 5.71 3.80
CA SER A 153 16.35 5.55 3.88
C SER A 153 15.75 4.91 2.63
N TYR A 154 16.23 5.27 1.44
CA TYR A 154 15.79 4.67 0.19
C TYR A 154 16.26 3.22 0.05
N ALA A 155 17.50 2.91 0.40
CA ALA A 155 17.98 1.53 0.43
C ALA A 155 17.12 0.67 1.37
N PHE A 156 16.85 1.16 2.59
CA PHE A 156 15.97 0.48 3.54
C PHE A 156 14.54 0.31 3.01
N GLY A 157 13.96 1.36 2.43
CA GLY A 157 12.61 1.34 1.87
C GLY A 157 12.47 0.34 0.71
N ILE A 158 13.44 0.32 -0.22
CA ILE A 158 13.47 -0.62 -1.34
C ILE A 158 13.53 -2.06 -0.82
N LEU A 159 14.42 -2.35 0.14
CA LEU A 159 14.52 -3.68 0.76
C LEU A 159 13.20 -4.08 1.43
N GLY A 160 12.58 -3.17 2.20
CA GLY A 160 11.29 -3.41 2.84
C GLY A 160 10.19 -3.72 1.83
N ILE A 161 10.12 -3.00 0.72
CA ILE A 161 9.15 -3.24 -0.36
C ILE A 161 9.39 -4.63 -0.98
N VAL A 162 10.64 -5.00 -1.27
CA VAL A 162 10.97 -6.32 -1.84
C VAL A 162 10.54 -7.44 -0.90
N ILE A 163 10.79 -7.31 0.41
CA ILE A 163 10.37 -8.30 1.42
C ILE A 163 8.85 -8.43 1.45
N VAL A 164 8.13 -7.30 1.49
CA VAL A 164 6.66 -7.28 1.49
C VAL A 164 6.11 -7.97 0.24
N LEU A 165 6.68 -7.66 -0.93
CA LEU A 165 6.24 -8.25 -2.19
C LEU A 165 6.57 -9.75 -2.29
N ASN A 166 7.75 -10.18 -1.82
CA ASN A 166 8.17 -11.58 -1.86
C ASN A 166 7.28 -12.50 -1.00
N ASN A 167 6.69 -11.96 0.07
CA ASN A 167 5.78 -12.70 0.93
C ASN A 167 4.41 -12.97 0.28
N HIS A 168 4.06 -12.23 -0.78
CA HIS A 168 2.72 -12.29 -1.39
C HIS A 168 2.75 -12.62 -2.89
N PHE A 169 3.90 -12.53 -3.56
CA PHE A 169 4.03 -12.75 -5.00
C PHE A 169 5.34 -13.48 -5.31
N GLU A 170 5.31 -14.35 -6.33
CA GLU A 170 6.54 -14.92 -6.89
C GLU A 170 7.26 -13.84 -7.73
N LEU A 171 8.32 -13.27 -7.17
CA LEU A 171 9.04 -12.14 -7.78
C LEU A 171 10.06 -12.55 -8.85
N GLY A 172 10.00 -13.76 -9.41
CA GLY A 172 11.03 -14.28 -10.31
C GLY A 172 11.35 -13.32 -11.48
N SER A 173 10.32 -12.79 -12.14
CA SER A 173 10.49 -11.82 -13.23
C SER A 173 10.99 -10.45 -12.76
N LEU A 174 10.53 -9.99 -11.59
CA LEU A 174 10.93 -8.71 -11.02
C LEU A 174 12.39 -8.75 -10.53
N ALA A 175 12.83 -9.89 -10.02
CA ALA A 175 14.21 -10.13 -9.60
C ALA A 175 15.18 -10.06 -10.77
N VAL A 176 14.80 -10.54 -11.97
CA VAL A 176 15.62 -10.40 -13.19
C VAL A 176 15.79 -8.93 -13.56
N ILE A 177 14.71 -8.15 -13.54
CA ILE A 177 14.76 -6.71 -13.85
C ILE A 177 15.60 -5.97 -12.80
N ALA A 178 15.37 -6.25 -11.52
CA ALA A 178 16.14 -5.68 -10.42
C ALA A 178 17.63 -6.06 -10.50
N GLY A 179 17.93 -7.29 -10.88
CA GLY A 179 19.30 -7.76 -11.13
C GLY A 179 19.96 -7.02 -12.28
N GLY A 180 19.26 -6.83 -13.41
CA GLY A 180 19.75 -6.03 -14.53
C GLY A 180 20.01 -4.57 -14.17
N LEU A 181 19.10 -3.94 -13.43
CA LEU A 181 19.29 -2.59 -12.89
C LEU A 181 20.47 -2.52 -11.92
N GLY A 182 20.61 -3.50 -11.03
CA GLY A 182 21.73 -3.59 -10.09
C GLY A 182 23.08 -3.70 -10.79
N VAL A 183 23.18 -4.52 -11.84
CA VAL A 183 24.38 -4.60 -12.68
C VAL A 183 24.66 -3.26 -13.38
N GLY A 184 23.63 -2.60 -13.92
CA GLY A 184 23.78 -1.27 -14.52
C GLY A 184 24.29 -0.20 -13.56
N ILE A 185 23.76 -0.17 -12.33
CA ILE A 185 24.24 0.71 -11.25
C ILE A 185 25.68 0.37 -10.90
N GLY A 186 26.03 -0.92 -10.81
CA GLY A 186 27.40 -1.36 -10.55
C GLY A 186 28.39 -0.90 -11.61
N PHE A 187 28.01 -0.94 -12.89
CA PHE A 187 28.82 -0.37 -13.96
C PHE A 187 28.95 1.15 -13.85
N GLY A 188 27.88 1.87 -13.48
CA GLY A 188 27.93 3.32 -13.27
C GLY A 188 28.79 3.76 -12.07
N LEU A 189 28.92 2.91 -11.05
CA LEU A 189 29.75 3.15 -9.87
C LEU A 189 31.17 2.57 -10.01
N GLN A 190 31.51 1.96 -11.14
CA GLN A 190 32.74 1.18 -11.31
C GLN A 190 34.00 1.98 -10.97
N ASP A 191 34.10 3.24 -11.42
CA ASP A 191 35.30 4.06 -11.19
C ASP A 191 35.44 4.47 -9.73
N ILE A 192 34.33 4.76 -9.04
CA ILE A 192 34.33 5.02 -7.60
C ILE A 192 34.83 3.79 -6.85
N THR A 193 34.34 2.60 -7.21
CA THR A 193 34.78 1.35 -6.60
C THR A 193 36.25 1.05 -6.89
N LYS A 194 36.74 1.27 -8.11
CA LYS A 194 38.16 1.11 -8.48
C LYS A 194 39.05 2.03 -7.65
N ASN A 195 38.68 3.31 -7.53
CA ASN A 195 39.44 4.29 -6.76
C ASN A 195 39.46 3.94 -5.25
N PHE A 196 38.33 3.48 -4.72
CA PHE A 196 38.23 3.03 -3.32
C PHE A 196 39.12 1.80 -3.04
N ILE A 197 39.05 0.76 -3.89
CA ILE A 197 39.87 -0.44 -3.74
C ILE A 197 41.36 -0.10 -3.86
N SER A 198 41.74 0.78 -4.80
CA SER A 198 43.12 1.24 -4.95
C SER A 198 43.62 1.92 -3.68
N GLY A 199 42.80 2.80 -3.08
CA GLY A 199 43.13 3.44 -1.81
C GLY A 199 43.30 2.46 -0.65
N VAL A 200 42.39 1.48 -0.50
CA VAL A 200 42.51 0.44 0.53
C VAL A 200 43.76 -0.43 0.32
N THR A 201 44.04 -0.83 -0.92
CA THR A 201 45.20 -1.65 -1.28
C THR A 201 46.50 -0.94 -0.95
N LEU A 202 46.60 0.34 -1.27
CA LEU A 202 47.76 1.18 -0.98
C LEU A 202 48.03 1.29 0.54
N LEU A 203 46.98 1.40 1.35
CA LEU A 203 47.09 1.39 2.82
C LEU A 203 47.54 0.03 3.37
N LEU A 204 47.08 -1.06 2.78
CA LEU A 204 47.41 -2.43 3.21
C LEU A 204 48.83 -2.83 2.81
N GLU A 205 49.23 -2.54 1.57
CA GLU A 205 50.55 -2.91 1.03
C GLU A 205 51.66 -1.99 1.55
N ARG A 206 51.33 -0.83 2.14
CA ARG A 206 52.29 0.21 2.58
C ARG A 206 53.33 0.53 1.49
N THR A 207 52.93 0.52 0.23
CA THR A 207 53.81 0.78 -0.92
C THR A 207 54.31 2.23 -0.96
N ILE A 208 53.68 3.14 -0.18
CA ILE A 208 54.07 4.54 -0.07
C ILE A 208 54.13 4.91 1.42
N ARG A 209 55.25 5.47 1.88
CA ARG A 209 55.39 6.01 3.26
C ARG A 209 55.11 7.51 3.25
N VAL A 210 54.59 8.03 4.36
CA VAL A 210 54.42 9.48 4.55
C VAL A 210 55.80 10.14 4.47
N GLY A 211 56.10 10.82 3.36
CA GLY A 211 57.40 11.47 3.11
C GLY A 211 58.06 11.13 1.76
N ASP A 212 57.53 10.18 0.98
CA ASP A 212 58.09 9.85 -0.33
C ASP A 212 57.68 10.89 -1.40
N PHE A 213 58.63 11.30 -2.24
CA PHE A 213 58.37 12.15 -3.40
C PHE A 213 57.76 11.30 -4.51
N ILE A 214 56.60 11.72 -5.01
CA ILE A 214 55.87 11.04 -6.09
C ILE A 214 56.05 11.87 -7.36
N GLU A 215 56.63 11.27 -8.39
CA GLU A 215 56.70 11.85 -9.73
C GLU A 215 55.57 11.23 -10.56
N PHE A 216 54.65 12.08 -11.04
CA PHE A 216 53.55 11.68 -11.93
C PHE A 216 53.96 12.03 -13.36
N ASP A 217 54.13 11.01 -14.20
CA ASP A 217 54.11 11.15 -15.67
C ASP A 217 52.67 11.12 -16.21
#